data_AF-A0A6B9ZML6-F1
#
_entry.id   AF-A0A6B9ZML6-F1
#
_cell.length_a   1.000
_cell.length_b   1.000
_cell.length_c   1.000
_cell.angle_alpha   90.00
_cell.angle_beta   90.00
_cell.angle_gamma   90.00
#
_symmetry.space_group_name_H-M   'P 1'
#
loop_
_entity.id
_entity.type
_entity.pdbx_description
1 polymer ?
#
loop_
_entity_poly.entity_id
_entity_poly.type
_entity_poly.pdbx_seq_one_letter_code
_entity_poly.pdbx_strand_id
1 'polypeptide(L)'
;MIDYMLDRFENVADLKEFNRAQLTNILKMAHSPLCLYVQSDREDYLVKSFIPLEDHDQEDTNTMVVVLSDNTVSDGTKMRVIERVSFKVSDLRLLPVQYYHLLLANARFIPSWRNIIRYYQTTSNYSVDEQLMVYIESVHKELFNTPLPTGLDQEDGKDLDNIISSLLMGKVLKNESKLELIGSGLVERKLFINDFSGMSVSLVHHLLRHLAIERVTLSALIKDSFMGFVELTNIYWDELLPLLEQLPLEERHYYTLLQASWITPDRKQAILDRVSREVMLGLIKRGVSHTGRRYPGIRF
;
A
#
# COMPACT_ATOMS: atom_id res chain seq x y z
N MET A 1 15.79 -43.48 13.60
CA MET A 1 14.79 -42.52 13.05
C MET A 1 14.01 -43.17 11.92
N ILE A 2 14.70 -43.63 10.87
CA ILE A 2 14.08 -44.38 9.74
C ILE A 2 13.28 -45.61 10.23
N ASP A 3 13.84 -46.41 11.15
CA ASP A 3 13.12 -47.61 11.66
C ASP A 3 11.83 -47.30 12.44
N TYR A 4 11.77 -46.17 13.15
CA TYR A 4 10.55 -45.75 13.86
C TYR A 4 9.50 -45.17 12.89
N MET A 5 9.93 -44.59 11.76
CA MET A 5 9.03 -44.13 10.72
C MET A 5 8.48 -45.31 9.90
N LEU A 6 9.30 -46.32 9.61
CA LEU A 6 8.89 -47.52 8.86
C LEU A 6 7.87 -48.39 9.61
N ASP A 7 7.86 -48.38 10.95
CA ASP A 7 6.89 -49.12 11.77
C ASP A 7 5.53 -48.40 11.89
N ARG A 8 5.47 -47.10 11.57
CA ARG A 8 4.29 -46.25 11.81
C ARG A 8 3.54 -45.80 10.55
N PHE A 9 4.18 -45.85 9.39
CA PHE A 9 3.56 -45.47 8.13
C PHE A 9 3.30 -46.72 7.30
N GLU A 10 2.03 -46.98 7.00
CA GLU A 10 1.61 -48.19 6.27
C GLU A 10 2.04 -48.12 4.79
N ASN A 11 2.28 -46.91 4.27
CA ASN A 11 2.73 -46.70 2.90
C ASN A 11 3.59 -45.42 2.72
N VAL A 12 4.17 -45.26 1.53
CA VAL A 12 5.03 -44.12 1.15
C VAL A 12 4.26 -42.79 1.09
N ALA A 13 2.95 -42.81 0.81
CA ALA A 13 2.13 -41.61 0.77
C ALA A 13 1.93 -41.02 2.16
N ASP A 14 1.70 -41.85 3.18
CA ASP A 14 1.56 -41.42 4.58
C ASP A 14 2.86 -40.76 5.08
N LEU A 15 4.02 -41.30 4.68
CA LEU A 15 5.32 -40.72 5.00
C LEU A 15 5.53 -39.37 4.31
N LYS A 16 5.10 -39.23 3.04
CA LYS A 16 5.15 -37.94 2.32
C LYS A 16 4.26 -36.90 3.01
N GLU A 17 3.04 -37.27 3.38
CA GLU A 17 2.12 -36.38 4.09
C GLU A 17 2.70 -35.98 5.47
N PHE A 18 3.28 -36.92 6.20
CA PHE A 18 3.97 -36.61 7.45
C PHE A 18 5.11 -35.61 7.26
N ASN A 19 5.91 -35.74 6.20
CA ASN A 19 7.05 -34.87 5.93
C ASN A 19 6.66 -33.42 5.59
N ARG A 20 5.45 -33.20 5.04
CA ARG A 20 4.93 -31.85 4.74
C ARG A 20 4.73 -30.97 5.97
N ALA A 21 4.51 -31.60 7.13
CA ALA A 21 4.37 -30.95 8.43
C ALA A 21 5.19 -31.69 9.51
N GLN A 22 6.39 -32.16 9.15
CA GLN A 22 7.19 -33.08 9.95
C GLN A 22 7.41 -32.59 11.38
N LEU A 23 7.91 -31.37 11.55
CA LEU A 23 8.25 -30.85 12.87
C LEU A 23 6.98 -30.66 13.70
N THR A 24 5.94 -30.08 13.10
CA THR A 24 4.62 -29.95 13.73
C THR A 24 4.08 -31.31 14.19
N ASN A 25 4.17 -32.34 13.35
CA ASN A 25 3.68 -33.67 13.67
C ASN A 25 4.50 -34.31 14.81
N ILE A 26 5.84 -34.19 14.78
CA ILE A 26 6.71 -34.70 15.86
C ILE A 26 6.38 -34.00 17.18
N LEU A 27 6.19 -32.69 17.19
CA LEU A 27 5.87 -31.94 18.41
C LEU A 27 4.46 -32.26 18.94
N LYS A 28 3.50 -32.56 18.06
CA LYS A 28 2.15 -33.04 18.45
C LYS A 28 2.17 -34.43 19.08
N MET A 29 3.15 -35.27 18.73
CA MET A 29 3.38 -36.57 19.36
C MET A 29 4.08 -36.41 20.72
N ALA A 30 3.44 -35.65 21.61
CA ALA A 30 3.92 -35.39 22.95
C ALA A 30 4.37 -36.69 23.63
N HIS A 31 5.55 -36.66 24.27
CA HIS A 31 6.18 -37.79 24.96
C HIS A 31 6.73 -38.94 24.08
N SER A 32 6.75 -38.80 22.76
CA SER A 32 7.49 -39.74 21.91
C SER A 32 9.01 -39.55 22.05
N PRO A 33 9.83 -40.61 21.88
CA PRO A 33 11.29 -40.47 21.86
C PRO A 33 11.80 -39.47 20.81
N LEU A 34 11.09 -39.36 19.68
CA LEU A 34 11.35 -38.36 18.64
C LEU A 34 11.11 -36.93 19.15
N CYS A 35 9.98 -36.68 19.81
CA CYS A 35 9.67 -35.39 20.39
C CYS A 35 10.73 -34.99 21.44
N LEU A 36 11.10 -35.91 22.33
CA LEU A 36 12.14 -35.70 23.33
C LEU A 36 13.49 -35.38 22.69
N TYR A 37 13.88 -36.12 21.64
CA TYR A 37 15.11 -35.86 20.90
C TYR A 37 15.12 -34.45 20.29
N VAL A 38 14.05 -34.08 19.56
CA VAL A 38 13.92 -32.75 18.93
C VAL A 38 13.91 -31.63 19.96
N GLN A 39 13.36 -31.87 21.16
CA GLN A 39 13.38 -30.89 22.25
C GLN A 39 14.76 -30.77 22.90
N SER A 40 15.52 -31.87 23.04
CA SER A 40 16.85 -31.86 23.65
C SER A 40 17.96 -31.34 22.74
N ASP A 41 17.83 -31.54 21.42
CA ASP A 41 18.88 -31.24 20.43
C ASP A 41 18.29 -30.63 19.16
N ARG A 42 17.58 -29.52 19.36
CA ARG A 42 16.78 -28.87 18.30
C ARG A 42 17.65 -28.36 17.16
N GLU A 43 18.81 -27.79 17.45
CA GLU A 43 19.74 -27.26 16.44
C GLU A 43 20.16 -28.35 15.46
N ASP A 44 20.67 -29.48 15.97
CA ASP A 44 21.14 -30.58 15.12
C ASP A 44 20.00 -31.19 14.31
N TYR A 45 18.82 -31.36 14.91
CA TYR A 45 17.65 -31.85 14.19
C TYR A 45 17.27 -30.90 13.04
N LEU A 46 17.21 -29.59 13.30
CA LEU A 46 16.86 -28.61 12.28
C LEU A 46 17.86 -28.65 11.12
N VAL A 47 19.16 -28.71 11.42
CA VAL A 47 20.23 -28.67 10.41
C VAL A 47 20.35 -29.97 9.62
N LYS A 48 20.28 -31.12 10.28
CA LYS A 48 20.58 -32.43 9.69
C LYS A 48 19.37 -33.15 9.13
N SER A 49 18.17 -32.85 9.63
CA SER A 49 16.96 -33.60 9.30
C SER A 49 15.85 -32.72 8.73
N PHE A 50 15.56 -31.58 9.36
CA PHE A 50 14.46 -30.71 8.92
C PHE A 50 14.82 -29.94 7.65
N ILE A 51 15.71 -28.94 7.72
CA ILE A 51 16.07 -28.07 6.59
C ILE A 51 16.43 -28.79 5.27
N PRO A 52 17.09 -29.98 5.28
CA PRO A 52 17.38 -30.72 4.05
C PRO A 52 16.19 -31.35 3.34
N LEU A 53 15.04 -31.48 4.00
CA LEU A 53 13.83 -32.02 3.37
C LEU A 53 13.21 -30.96 2.44
N GLU A 54 12.82 -31.38 1.25
CA GLU A 54 12.37 -30.46 0.18
C GLU A 54 10.88 -30.11 0.29
N ASP A 55 10.07 -30.99 0.89
CA ASP A 55 8.61 -30.90 0.93
C ASP A 55 8.13 -30.41 2.31
N HIS A 56 8.32 -29.12 2.61
CA HIS A 56 7.81 -28.50 3.85
C HIS A 56 6.85 -27.35 3.54
N ASP A 57 5.58 -27.66 3.33
CA ASP A 57 4.58 -26.67 2.94
C ASP A 57 3.32 -26.70 3.80
N GLN A 58 3.30 -27.49 4.88
CA GLN A 58 2.17 -27.63 5.80
C GLN A 58 2.56 -27.48 7.28
N GLU A 59 3.75 -26.94 7.57
CA GLU A 59 4.13 -26.64 8.95
C GLU A 59 3.21 -25.62 9.60
N ASP A 60 2.83 -25.87 10.85
CA ASP A 60 1.98 -24.97 11.63
C ASP A 60 2.74 -23.69 11.98
N THR A 61 2.05 -22.55 11.88
CA THR A 61 2.62 -21.24 12.19
C THR A 61 3.18 -21.17 13.61
N ASN A 62 2.52 -21.78 14.61
CA ASN A 62 3.00 -21.74 15.99
C ASN A 62 4.28 -22.56 16.16
N THR A 63 4.40 -23.68 15.43
CA THR A 63 5.65 -24.48 15.40
C THR A 63 6.81 -23.62 14.91
N MET A 64 6.62 -22.88 13.82
CA MET A 64 7.65 -21.99 13.29
C MET A 64 7.97 -20.82 14.22
N VAL A 65 6.96 -20.25 14.89
CA VAL A 65 7.17 -19.20 15.91
C VAL A 65 8.04 -19.71 17.06
N VAL A 66 7.80 -20.94 17.53
CA VAL A 66 8.62 -21.57 18.57
C VAL A 66 10.07 -21.73 18.09
N VAL A 67 10.29 -22.23 16.87
CA VAL A 67 11.66 -22.38 16.31
C VAL A 67 12.39 -21.05 16.22
N LEU A 68 11.74 -20.03 15.66
CA LEU A 68 12.36 -18.73 15.43
C LEU A 68 12.60 -17.94 16.73
N SER A 69 11.84 -18.23 17.78
CA SER A 69 11.99 -17.60 19.09
C SER A 69 12.89 -18.40 20.05
N ASP A 70 13.38 -19.57 19.66
CA ASP A 70 14.17 -20.43 20.54
C ASP A 70 15.61 -19.94 20.69
N ASN A 71 16.06 -19.72 21.91
CA ASN A 71 17.43 -19.28 22.20
C ASN A 71 18.47 -20.39 22.07
N THR A 72 18.06 -21.67 22.02
CA THR A 72 18.98 -22.79 21.78
C THR A 72 19.26 -23.04 20.31
N VAL A 73 18.51 -22.37 19.42
CA VAL A 73 18.69 -22.45 17.95
C VAL A 73 19.46 -21.23 17.49
N SER A 74 20.51 -21.45 16.70
CA SER A 74 21.35 -20.36 16.21
C SER A 74 20.62 -19.46 15.21
N ASP A 75 21.01 -18.18 15.15
CA ASP A 75 20.45 -17.25 14.16
C ASP A 75 20.66 -17.73 12.72
N GLY A 76 21.83 -18.32 12.42
CA GLY A 76 22.11 -18.88 11.10
C GLY A 76 21.15 -20.01 10.72
N THR A 77 20.81 -20.88 11.67
CA THR A 77 19.82 -21.95 11.44
C THR A 77 18.42 -21.37 11.25
N LYS A 78 18.00 -20.39 12.06
CA LYS A 78 16.70 -19.72 11.89
C LYS A 78 16.56 -19.01 10.54
N MET A 79 17.60 -18.33 10.08
CA MET A 79 17.61 -17.70 8.75
C MET A 79 17.41 -18.74 7.64
N ARG A 80 18.13 -19.88 7.72
CA ARG A 80 17.96 -20.98 6.76
C ARG A 80 16.57 -21.60 6.79
N VAL A 81 15.93 -21.67 7.96
CA VAL A 81 14.52 -22.09 8.07
C VAL A 81 13.62 -21.12 7.31
N ILE A 82 13.76 -19.80 7.51
CA ILE A 82 12.96 -18.78 6.81
C ILE A 82 13.10 -18.89 5.28
N GLU A 83 14.32 -19.08 4.80
CA GLU A 83 14.63 -19.16 3.37
C GLU A 83 14.09 -20.44 2.71
N ARG A 84 14.23 -21.59 3.38
CA ARG A 84 13.96 -22.90 2.76
C ARG A 84 12.61 -23.51 3.08
N VAL A 85 12.04 -23.19 4.23
CA VAL A 85 10.79 -23.80 4.70
C VAL A 85 9.63 -22.91 4.28
N SER A 86 8.57 -23.50 3.71
CA SER A 86 7.37 -22.77 3.33
C SER A 86 6.42 -22.70 4.52
N PHE A 87 6.27 -21.50 5.07
CA PHE A 87 5.29 -21.18 6.11
C PHE A 87 4.83 -19.73 5.98
N LYS A 88 3.69 -19.41 6.61
CA LYS A 88 3.22 -18.03 6.76
C LYS A 88 2.94 -17.71 8.23
N VAL A 89 3.53 -16.62 8.69
CA VAL A 89 3.32 -16.04 10.01
C VAL A 89 2.07 -15.16 9.98
N SER A 90 1.14 -15.41 10.88
CA SER A 90 -0.09 -14.63 10.98
C SER A 90 0.14 -13.24 11.59
N ASP A 91 1.04 -13.15 12.58
CA ASP A 91 1.34 -11.92 13.30
C ASP A 91 2.84 -11.76 13.53
N LEU A 92 3.43 -10.74 12.91
CA LEU A 92 4.86 -10.45 13.05
C LEU A 92 5.28 -10.17 14.50
N ARG A 93 4.38 -9.72 15.38
CA ARG A 93 4.69 -9.43 16.79
C ARG A 93 5.13 -10.66 17.57
N LEU A 94 4.81 -11.85 17.08
CA LEU A 94 5.22 -13.12 17.68
C LEU A 94 6.70 -13.45 17.45
N LEU A 95 7.39 -12.68 16.61
CA LEU A 95 8.75 -12.96 16.20
C LEU A 95 9.71 -11.81 16.52
N PRO A 96 11.00 -12.12 16.73
CA PRO A 96 12.04 -11.10 16.85
C PRO A 96 12.12 -10.20 15.60
N VAL A 97 12.17 -8.89 15.83
CA VAL A 97 12.19 -7.85 14.78
C VAL A 97 13.32 -8.05 13.77
N GLN A 98 14.47 -8.57 14.22
CA GLN A 98 15.64 -8.84 13.36
C GLN A 98 15.35 -9.74 12.16
N TYR A 99 14.28 -10.56 12.20
CA TYR A 99 13.92 -11.43 11.08
C TYR A 99 12.90 -10.82 10.13
N TYR A 100 12.29 -9.67 10.43
CA TYR A 100 11.18 -9.11 9.63
C TYR A 100 11.57 -8.88 8.17
N HIS A 101 12.77 -8.36 7.92
CA HIS A 101 13.27 -8.14 6.56
C HIS A 101 13.40 -9.46 5.78
N LEU A 102 13.92 -10.52 6.42
CA LEU A 102 14.07 -11.82 5.80
C LEU A 102 12.71 -12.50 5.56
N LEU A 103 11.77 -12.33 6.50
CA LEU A 103 10.39 -12.80 6.35
C LEU A 103 9.68 -12.09 5.19
N LEU A 104 9.87 -10.77 5.03
CA LEU A 104 9.33 -10.00 3.90
C LEU A 104 9.94 -10.47 2.57
N ALA A 105 11.27 -10.60 2.51
CA ALA A 105 11.99 -11.03 1.30
C ALA A 105 11.50 -12.38 0.77
N ASN A 106 11.11 -13.27 1.68
CA ASN A 106 10.65 -14.62 1.38
C ASN A 106 9.11 -14.74 1.43
N ALA A 107 8.37 -13.63 1.52
CA ALA A 107 6.90 -13.60 1.60
C ALA A 107 6.30 -14.53 2.69
N ARG A 108 6.95 -14.58 3.86
CA ARG A 108 6.66 -15.52 4.97
C ARG A 108 5.67 -15.00 6.00
N PHE A 109 4.93 -13.93 5.73
CA PHE A 109 3.80 -13.53 6.58
C PHE A 109 2.52 -13.38 5.77
N ILE A 110 1.39 -13.59 6.44
CA ILE A 110 0.05 -13.44 5.87
C ILE A 110 -0.17 -11.96 5.53
N PRO A 111 -0.55 -11.61 4.29
CA PRO A 111 -0.91 -10.25 3.92
C PRO A 111 -2.00 -9.73 4.85
N SER A 112 -1.67 -8.74 5.67
CA SER A 112 -2.63 -8.02 6.50
C SER A 112 -2.08 -6.64 6.83
N TRP A 113 -2.97 -5.65 6.93
CA TRP A 113 -2.55 -4.29 7.29
C TRP A 113 -1.83 -4.23 8.64
N ARG A 114 -2.18 -5.12 9.59
CA ARG A 114 -1.46 -5.25 10.87
C ARG A 114 0.01 -5.62 10.65
N ASN A 115 0.30 -6.59 9.79
CA ASN A 115 1.68 -6.99 9.50
C ASN A 115 2.41 -5.90 8.69
N ILE A 116 1.73 -5.21 7.77
CA ILE A 116 2.33 -4.11 7.00
C ILE A 116 2.70 -2.94 7.93
N ILE A 117 1.79 -2.50 8.79
CA ILE A 117 2.04 -1.45 9.80
C ILE A 117 3.18 -1.89 10.72
N ARG A 118 3.13 -3.13 11.22
CA ARG A 118 4.17 -3.65 12.10
C ARG A 118 5.55 -3.67 11.45
N TYR A 119 5.63 -4.07 10.18
CA TYR A 119 6.87 -4.02 9.43
C TYR A 119 7.34 -2.57 9.27
N TYR A 120 6.46 -1.67 8.82
CA TYR A 120 6.73 -0.26 8.63
C TYR A 120 7.28 0.43 9.89
N GLN A 121 6.72 0.14 11.07
CA GLN A 121 7.19 0.67 12.35
C GLN A 121 8.62 0.23 12.73
N THR A 122 9.15 -0.79 12.06
CA THR A 122 10.52 -1.28 12.29
C THR A 122 11.51 -0.84 11.22
N THR A 123 11.03 -0.22 10.12
CA THR A 123 11.93 0.32 9.10
C THR A 123 12.63 1.56 9.62
N SER A 124 13.84 1.80 9.10
CA SER A 124 14.55 3.04 9.40
C SER A 124 13.73 4.22 8.87
N ASN A 125 13.46 5.19 9.75
CA ASN A 125 12.74 6.44 9.46
C ASN A 125 11.25 6.32 9.14
N TYR A 126 10.57 5.21 9.50
CA TYR A 126 9.13 5.05 9.20
C TYR A 126 8.86 5.32 7.71
N SER A 127 9.62 4.64 6.85
CA SER A 127 9.53 4.80 5.40
C SER A 127 9.08 3.49 4.76
N VAL A 128 8.23 3.60 3.72
CA VAL A 128 7.90 2.47 2.87
C VAL A 128 9.09 2.27 1.92
N ASP A 129 9.94 1.32 2.25
CA ASP A 129 11.07 0.94 1.39
C ASP A 129 10.62 0.19 0.13
N GLU A 130 11.53 0.06 -0.83
CA GLU A 130 11.25 -0.59 -2.11
C GLU A 130 10.82 -2.06 -1.94
N GLN A 131 11.38 -2.76 -0.96
CA GLN A 131 11.07 -4.17 -0.73
C GLN A 131 9.65 -4.36 -0.21
N LEU A 132 9.19 -3.48 0.69
CA LEU A 132 7.82 -3.46 1.16
C LEU A 132 6.86 -3.14 0.00
N MET A 133 7.21 -2.19 -0.87
CA MET A 133 6.40 -1.91 -2.06
C MET A 133 6.32 -3.11 -3.01
N VAL A 134 7.45 -3.79 -3.28
CA VAL A 134 7.48 -4.99 -4.13
C VAL A 134 6.63 -6.10 -3.53
N TYR A 135 6.73 -6.32 -2.21
CA TYR A 135 5.91 -7.30 -1.52
C TYR A 135 4.42 -6.95 -1.66
N ILE A 136 4.02 -5.71 -1.34
CA ILE A 136 2.63 -5.25 -1.45
C ILE A 136 2.11 -5.40 -2.88
N GLU A 137 2.88 -4.98 -3.89
CA GLU A 137 2.53 -5.19 -5.30
C GLU A 137 2.34 -6.67 -5.63
N SER A 138 3.09 -7.59 -5.02
CA SER A 138 2.91 -9.02 -5.23
C SER A 138 1.64 -9.60 -4.56
N VAL A 139 1.15 -8.98 -3.48
CA VAL A 139 -0.01 -9.48 -2.69
C VAL A 139 -1.23 -8.55 -2.68
N HIS A 140 -1.24 -7.47 -3.47
CA HIS A 140 -2.23 -6.39 -3.39
C HIS A 140 -3.68 -6.87 -3.44
N LYS A 141 -4.00 -7.85 -4.30
CA LYS A 141 -5.34 -8.43 -4.44
C LYS A 141 -5.83 -9.09 -3.15
N GLU A 142 -4.94 -9.75 -2.42
CA GLU A 142 -5.27 -10.35 -1.13
C GLU A 142 -5.34 -9.24 -0.07
N LEU A 143 -4.29 -8.41 0.03
CA LEU A 143 -4.14 -7.39 1.07
C LEU A 143 -5.27 -6.36 1.07
N PHE A 144 -5.64 -5.81 -0.08
CA PHE A 144 -6.62 -4.71 -0.17
C PHE A 144 -8.04 -5.17 0.14
N ASN A 145 -8.30 -6.48 0.12
CA ASN A 145 -9.55 -7.08 0.57
C ASN A 145 -9.52 -7.49 2.04
N THR A 146 -8.40 -7.33 2.74
CA THR A 146 -8.33 -7.63 4.18
C THR A 146 -9.02 -6.54 5.00
N PRO A 147 -9.77 -6.91 6.04
CA PRO A 147 -10.35 -5.92 6.94
C PRO A 147 -9.24 -5.16 7.65
N LEU A 148 -9.48 -3.88 7.90
CA LEU A 148 -8.60 -3.11 8.77
C LEU A 148 -8.55 -3.73 10.17
N PRO A 149 -7.40 -3.68 10.86
CA PRO A 149 -7.31 -4.16 12.22
C PRO A 149 -8.34 -3.45 13.10
N THR A 150 -9.12 -4.20 13.87
CA THR A 150 -9.96 -3.61 14.90
C THR A 150 -9.08 -3.02 16.00
N GLY A 151 -9.43 -1.81 16.46
CA GLY A 151 -8.72 -1.15 17.54
C GLY A 151 -7.35 -0.57 17.15
N LEU A 152 -7.19 -0.13 15.90
CA LEU A 152 -6.08 0.78 15.53
C LEU A 152 -6.11 1.97 16.49
N ASP A 153 -5.00 2.20 17.18
CA ASP A 153 -4.83 3.42 17.94
C ASP A 153 -4.53 4.60 17.00
N GLN A 154 -4.35 5.79 17.58
CA GLN A 154 -4.08 7.00 16.80
C GLN A 154 -2.74 6.93 16.05
N GLU A 155 -1.74 6.21 16.56
CA GLU A 155 -0.44 6.08 15.92
C GLU A 155 -0.52 5.11 14.75
N ASP A 156 -1.11 3.93 14.94
CA ASP A 156 -1.31 2.94 13.89
C ASP A 156 -2.16 3.51 12.73
N GLY A 157 -3.17 4.34 13.04
CA GLY A 157 -3.96 5.04 12.03
C GLY A 157 -3.14 6.01 11.19
N LYS A 158 -2.26 6.78 11.83
CA LYS A 158 -1.35 7.71 11.15
C LYS A 158 -0.32 6.96 10.29
N ASP A 159 0.20 5.85 10.79
CA ASP A 159 1.12 5.00 10.05
C ASP A 159 0.47 4.44 8.80
N LEU A 160 -0.79 3.96 8.91
CA LEU A 160 -1.57 3.51 7.77
C LEU A 160 -1.75 4.62 6.72
N ASP A 161 -2.10 5.84 7.13
CA ASP A 161 -2.23 6.99 6.23
C ASP A 161 -0.92 7.29 5.49
N ASN A 162 0.22 7.24 6.19
CA ASN A 162 1.54 7.43 5.61
C ASN A 162 1.90 6.33 4.61
N ILE A 163 1.59 5.07 4.94
CA ILE A 163 1.80 3.91 4.06
C ILE A 163 0.97 4.09 2.80
N ILE A 164 -0.34 4.34 2.91
CA ILE A 164 -1.24 4.54 1.76
C ILE A 164 -0.74 5.67 0.87
N SER A 165 -0.37 6.80 1.46
CA SER A 165 0.17 7.95 0.72
C SER A 165 1.46 7.56 -0.04
N SER A 166 2.37 6.85 0.62
CA SER A 166 3.62 6.40 -0.01
C SER A 166 3.38 5.42 -1.15
N LEU A 167 2.40 4.53 -1.02
CA LEU A 167 2.01 3.57 -2.06
C LEU A 167 1.42 4.25 -3.29
N LEU A 168 0.56 5.25 -3.10
CA LEU A 168 -0.03 6.01 -4.21
C LEU A 168 1.01 6.88 -4.94
N MET A 169 1.97 7.44 -4.21
CA MET A 169 3.04 8.28 -4.76
C MET A 169 4.22 7.46 -5.30
N GLY A 170 4.39 6.23 -4.83
CA GLY A 170 5.50 5.35 -5.20
C GLY A 170 5.47 4.93 -6.67
N LYS A 171 6.66 4.61 -7.21
CA LYS A 171 6.80 4.18 -8.62
C LYS A 171 6.69 2.67 -8.82
N VAL A 172 6.76 1.90 -7.73
CA VAL A 172 6.77 0.43 -7.77
C VAL A 172 5.37 -0.13 -8.01
N LEU A 173 4.36 0.39 -7.30
CA LEU A 173 2.98 -0.03 -7.52
C LEU A 173 2.49 0.41 -8.90
N LYS A 174 1.88 -0.53 -9.62
CA LYS A 174 1.29 -0.25 -10.93
C LYS A 174 0.01 0.57 -10.78
N ASN A 175 -0.38 1.26 -11.85
CA ASN A 175 -1.61 2.06 -11.86
C ASN A 175 -2.86 1.22 -11.55
N GLU A 176 -2.92 -0.03 -12.01
CA GLU A 176 -4.02 -0.95 -11.69
C GLU A 176 -4.11 -1.21 -10.17
N SER A 177 -2.99 -1.57 -9.53
CA SER A 177 -2.91 -1.77 -8.08
C SER A 177 -3.28 -0.49 -7.32
N LYS A 178 -2.84 0.69 -7.78
CA LYS A 178 -3.22 1.97 -7.15
C LYS A 178 -4.72 2.25 -7.25
N LEU A 179 -5.34 1.91 -8.38
CA LEU A 179 -6.80 2.05 -8.55
C LEU A 179 -7.54 1.09 -7.61
N GLU A 180 -7.07 -0.15 -7.45
CA GLU A 180 -7.62 -1.09 -6.47
C GLU A 180 -7.46 -0.56 -5.03
N LEU A 181 -6.32 0.03 -4.69
CA LEU A 181 -6.11 0.66 -3.38
C LEU A 181 -7.12 1.79 -3.13
N ILE A 182 -7.35 2.66 -4.11
CA ILE A 182 -8.36 3.73 -4.00
C ILE A 182 -9.77 3.12 -3.84
N GLY A 183 -10.07 2.09 -4.61
CA GLY A 183 -11.36 1.38 -4.57
C GLY A 183 -11.62 0.58 -3.29
N SER A 184 -10.57 0.23 -2.53
CA SER A 184 -10.70 -0.53 -1.27
C SER A 184 -11.41 0.24 -0.14
N GLY A 185 -11.61 1.55 -0.29
CA GLY A 185 -12.22 2.39 0.74
C GLY A 185 -11.26 2.80 1.87
N LEU A 186 -9.99 2.40 1.80
CA LEU A 186 -8.94 2.80 2.72
C LEU A 186 -8.49 4.26 2.55
N VAL A 187 -8.74 4.81 1.37
CA VAL A 187 -8.33 6.17 1.03
C VAL A 187 -9.39 7.15 1.51
N GLU A 188 -9.17 7.78 2.66
CA GLU A 188 -10.01 8.88 3.12
C GLU A 188 -9.74 10.20 2.36
N ARG A 189 -10.65 11.17 2.50
CA ARG A 189 -10.55 12.52 1.93
C ARG A 189 -9.52 13.38 2.68
N LYS A 190 -8.25 12.99 2.62
CA LYS A 190 -7.12 13.66 3.29
C LYS A 190 -5.80 13.50 2.53
N LEU A 191 -5.81 13.13 1.25
CA LEU A 191 -4.57 12.91 0.52
C LEU A 191 -3.88 14.23 0.18
N PHE A 192 -2.72 14.45 0.80
CA PHE A 192 -1.80 15.53 0.49
C PHE A 192 -0.82 15.08 -0.59
N ILE A 193 -1.17 15.32 -1.85
CA ILE A 193 -0.30 15.04 -2.99
C ILE A 193 0.41 16.34 -3.38
N ASN A 194 1.72 16.31 -3.55
CA ASN A 194 2.52 17.47 -3.96
C ASN A 194 3.19 17.30 -5.33
N ASP A 195 2.98 16.15 -5.99
CA ASP A 195 3.53 15.81 -7.29
C ASP A 195 2.61 14.79 -7.98
N PHE A 196 2.00 15.17 -9.10
CA PHE A 196 1.21 14.24 -9.93
C PHE A 196 2.01 13.77 -11.15
N SER A 197 3.29 14.13 -11.26
CA SER A 197 4.12 13.76 -12.40
C SER A 197 4.25 12.24 -12.50
N GLY A 198 4.06 11.71 -13.71
CA GLY A 198 4.09 10.27 -13.97
C GLY A 198 2.82 9.50 -13.62
N MET A 199 1.80 10.14 -13.04
CA MET A 199 0.48 9.53 -12.85
C MET A 199 -0.31 9.50 -14.17
N SER A 200 -1.06 8.44 -14.42
CA SER A 200 -1.98 8.41 -15.57
C SER A 200 -3.18 9.33 -15.34
N VAL A 201 -3.78 9.82 -16.43
CA VAL A 201 -5.02 10.62 -16.37
C VAL A 201 -6.12 9.86 -15.62
N SER A 202 -6.25 8.55 -15.86
CA SER A 202 -7.22 7.69 -15.17
C SER A 202 -6.99 7.63 -13.66
N LEU A 203 -5.74 7.55 -13.22
CA LEU A 203 -5.39 7.52 -11.79
C LEU A 203 -5.69 8.87 -11.14
N VAL A 204 -5.29 9.98 -11.78
CA VAL A 204 -5.59 11.33 -11.29
C VAL A 204 -7.10 11.51 -11.14
N HIS A 205 -7.89 11.09 -12.13
CA HIS A 205 -9.35 11.16 -12.10
C HIS A 205 -9.96 10.46 -10.87
N HIS A 206 -9.50 9.24 -10.55
CA HIS A 206 -9.99 8.50 -9.39
C HIS A 206 -9.56 9.16 -8.07
N LEU A 207 -8.35 9.74 -8.03
CA LEU A 207 -7.84 10.42 -6.83
C LEU A 207 -8.60 11.70 -6.48
N LEU A 208 -9.21 12.39 -7.45
CA LEU A 208 -9.80 13.72 -7.24
C LEU A 208 -10.73 13.78 -6.02
N ARG A 209 -11.53 12.73 -5.80
CA ARG A 209 -12.50 12.68 -4.68
C ARG A 209 -11.85 12.49 -3.29
N HIS A 210 -10.58 12.15 -3.27
CA HIS A 210 -9.81 11.85 -2.07
C HIS A 210 -8.76 12.92 -1.74
N LEU A 211 -8.53 13.87 -2.65
CA LEU A 211 -7.56 14.94 -2.47
C LEU A 211 -7.98 15.90 -1.36
N ALA A 212 -7.01 16.30 -0.55
CA ALA A 212 -7.16 17.46 0.33
C ALA A 212 -7.24 18.75 -0.50
N ILE A 213 -8.20 19.62 -0.19
CA ILE A 213 -8.34 20.94 -0.81
C ILE A 213 -7.37 21.90 -0.13
N GLU A 214 -6.10 21.71 -0.42
CA GLU A 214 -4.99 22.39 0.23
C GLU A 214 -4.08 23.03 -0.81
N ARG A 215 -3.53 24.21 -0.51
CA ARG A 215 -2.82 25.03 -1.51
C ARG A 215 -1.70 24.27 -2.21
N VAL A 216 -0.95 23.45 -1.48
CA VAL A 216 0.14 22.62 -2.03
C VAL A 216 -0.41 21.63 -3.06
N THR A 217 -1.48 20.91 -2.71
CA THR A 217 -2.10 19.90 -3.57
C THR A 217 -2.77 20.50 -4.79
N LEU A 218 -3.47 21.62 -4.62
CA LEU A 218 -4.07 22.34 -5.74
C LEU A 218 -3.01 22.90 -6.69
N SER A 219 -1.89 23.43 -6.15
CA SER A 219 -0.79 23.94 -6.96
C SER A 219 -0.11 22.83 -7.77
N ALA A 220 0.12 21.66 -7.15
CA ALA A 220 0.65 20.49 -7.84
C ALA A 220 -0.30 20.01 -8.94
N LEU A 221 -1.60 19.93 -8.65
CA LEU A 221 -2.61 19.52 -9.64
C LEU A 221 -2.69 20.50 -10.82
N ILE A 222 -2.67 21.82 -10.57
CA ILE A 222 -2.65 22.84 -11.63
C ILE A 222 -1.42 22.67 -12.53
N LYS A 223 -0.25 22.43 -11.94
CA LYS A 223 1.03 22.30 -12.64
C LYS A 223 1.09 21.02 -13.48
N ASP A 224 0.73 19.89 -12.89
CA ASP A 224 1.01 18.57 -13.45
C ASP A 224 -0.22 17.97 -14.19
N SER A 225 -1.44 18.39 -13.86
CA SER A 225 -2.68 17.93 -14.50
C SER A 225 -3.80 18.98 -14.43
N PHE A 226 -3.71 20.03 -15.25
CA PHE A 226 -4.71 21.11 -15.25
C PHE A 226 -6.13 20.62 -15.57
N MET A 227 -6.29 19.59 -16.40
CA MET A 227 -7.62 18.98 -16.63
C MET A 227 -8.17 18.31 -15.38
N GLY A 228 -7.31 17.67 -14.58
CA GLY A 228 -7.70 17.16 -13.26
C GLY A 228 -8.16 18.28 -12.33
N PHE A 229 -7.50 19.44 -12.36
CA PHE A 229 -7.95 20.62 -11.61
C PHE A 229 -9.33 21.13 -12.08
N VAL A 230 -9.59 21.17 -13.39
CA VAL A 230 -10.91 21.54 -13.95
C VAL A 230 -11.98 20.57 -13.47
N GLU A 231 -11.72 19.27 -13.51
CA GLU A 231 -12.65 18.26 -13.01
C GLU A 231 -12.88 18.37 -11.49
N LEU A 232 -11.82 18.56 -10.71
CA LEU A 232 -11.91 18.78 -9.27
C LEU A 232 -12.77 20.00 -8.94
N THR A 233 -12.61 21.09 -9.70
CA THR A 233 -13.41 22.31 -9.56
C THR A 233 -14.89 22.06 -9.83
N ASN A 234 -15.24 21.12 -10.72
CA ASN A 234 -16.63 20.73 -10.90
C ASN A 234 -17.17 19.96 -9.68
N ILE A 235 -16.37 19.03 -9.15
CA ILE A 235 -16.76 18.17 -8.01
C ILE A 235 -16.94 19.02 -6.74
N TYR A 236 -16.02 19.95 -6.49
CA TYR A 236 -15.96 20.75 -5.25
C TYR A 236 -16.10 22.25 -5.53
N TRP A 237 -17.08 22.61 -6.37
CA TRP A 237 -17.31 23.98 -6.82
C TRP A 237 -17.33 25.00 -5.67
N ASP A 238 -18.17 24.76 -4.66
CA ASP A 238 -18.38 25.71 -3.57
C ASP A 238 -17.12 25.88 -2.69
N GLU A 239 -16.33 24.82 -2.54
CA GLU A 239 -15.09 24.84 -1.76
C GLU A 239 -13.93 25.50 -2.51
N LEU A 240 -13.86 25.29 -3.84
CA LEU A 240 -12.75 25.79 -4.66
C LEU A 240 -12.95 27.20 -5.21
N LEU A 241 -14.20 27.62 -5.46
CA LEU A 241 -14.49 28.93 -6.02
C LEU A 241 -13.88 30.09 -5.20
N PRO A 242 -13.96 30.12 -3.85
CA PRO A 242 -13.34 31.18 -3.06
C PRO A 242 -11.81 31.18 -3.10
N LEU A 243 -11.18 30.07 -3.49
CA LEU A 243 -9.73 29.90 -3.46
C LEU A 243 -9.06 30.27 -4.79
N LEU A 244 -9.81 30.41 -5.89
CA LEU A 244 -9.25 30.61 -7.23
C LEU A 244 -8.26 31.78 -7.31
N GLU A 245 -8.54 32.90 -6.63
CA GLU A 245 -7.67 34.08 -6.58
C GLU A 245 -6.30 33.83 -5.93
N GLN A 246 -6.21 32.82 -5.07
CA GLN A 246 -5.01 32.50 -4.28
C GLN A 246 -4.13 31.43 -4.95
N LEU A 247 -4.63 30.84 -6.03
CA LEU A 247 -3.98 29.77 -6.78
C LEU A 247 -3.11 30.35 -7.91
N PRO A 248 -2.05 29.64 -8.35
CA PRO A 248 -1.16 30.07 -9.42
C PRO A 248 -1.81 29.91 -10.82
N LEU A 249 -2.96 30.55 -11.03
CA LEU A 249 -3.72 30.48 -12.27
C LEU A 249 -3.33 31.64 -13.21
N GLU A 250 -3.00 31.29 -14.45
CA GLU A 250 -2.66 32.22 -15.52
C GLU A 250 -3.85 32.35 -16.49
N GLU A 251 -3.78 33.32 -17.41
CA GLU A 251 -4.79 33.56 -18.45
C GLU A 251 -5.25 32.28 -19.18
N ARG A 252 -4.30 31.41 -19.56
CA ARG A 252 -4.63 30.14 -20.24
C ARG A 252 -5.43 29.18 -19.36
N HIS A 253 -5.19 29.18 -18.06
CA HIS A 253 -5.88 28.30 -17.11
C HIS A 253 -7.34 28.73 -16.99
N TYR A 254 -7.58 30.03 -16.77
CA TYR A 254 -8.94 30.58 -16.75
C TYR A 254 -9.66 30.38 -18.08
N TYR A 255 -8.98 30.57 -19.21
CA TYR A 255 -9.56 30.32 -20.52
C TYR A 255 -10.07 28.87 -20.63
N THR A 256 -9.22 27.89 -20.31
CA THR A 256 -9.60 26.47 -20.36
C THR A 256 -10.73 26.13 -19.38
N LEU A 257 -10.66 26.64 -18.14
CA LEU A 257 -11.72 26.43 -17.15
C LEU A 257 -13.06 26.95 -17.66
N LEU A 258 -13.09 28.16 -18.23
CA LEU A 258 -14.31 28.80 -18.74
C LEU A 258 -14.90 28.12 -19.99
N GLN A 259 -14.14 27.26 -20.67
CA GLN A 259 -14.60 26.47 -21.82
C GLN A 259 -15.10 25.08 -21.43
N ALA A 260 -15.00 24.70 -20.15
CA ALA A 260 -15.45 23.39 -19.69
C ALA A 260 -16.98 23.25 -19.87
N SER A 261 -17.43 22.08 -20.32
CA SER A 261 -18.83 21.83 -20.71
C SER A 261 -19.84 22.00 -19.57
N TRP A 262 -19.40 21.85 -18.32
CA TRP A 262 -20.22 22.00 -17.12
C TRP A 262 -20.34 23.45 -16.63
N ILE A 263 -19.61 24.39 -17.24
CA ILE A 263 -19.67 25.82 -16.86
C ILE A 263 -20.93 26.45 -17.42
N THR A 264 -21.85 26.78 -16.53
CA THR A 264 -23.04 27.60 -16.83
C THR A 264 -22.68 29.09 -16.94
N PRO A 265 -23.55 29.93 -17.52
CA PRO A 265 -23.36 31.38 -17.52
C PRO A 265 -23.12 31.97 -16.12
N ASP A 266 -23.83 31.48 -15.10
CA ASP A 266 -23.68 31.96 -13.71
C ASP A 266 -22.32 31.56 -13.12
N ARG A 267 -21.89 30.31 -13.34
CA ARG A 267 -20.55 29.85 -12.92
C ARG A 267 -19.44 30.62 -13.64
N LYS A 268 -19.64 30.91 -14.93
CA LYS A 268 -18.73 31.75 -15.72
C LYS A 268 -18.60 33.14 -15.11
N GLN A 269 -19.72 33.78 -14.77
CA GLN A 269 -19.70 35.09 -14.12
C GLN A 269 -18.97 35.02 -12.77
N ALA A 270 -19.29 34.03 -11.94
CA ALA A 270 -18.67 33.86 -10.63
C ALA A 270 -17.15 33.66 -10.68
N ILE A 271 -16.63 32.99 -11.72
CA ILE A 271 -15.19 32.90 -11.98
C ILE A 271 -14.65 34.28 -12.36
N LEU A 272 -15.26 34.95 -13.35
CA LEU A 272 -14.76 36.23 -13.87
C LEU A 272 -14.75 37.33 -12.79
N ASP A 273 -15.70 37.32 -11.86
CA ASP A 273 -15.74 38.23 -10.71
C ASP A 273 -14.53 38.09 -9.79
N ARG A 274 -13.79 36.97 -9.90
CA ARG A 274 -12.61 36.60 -9.10
C ARG A 274 -11.31 36.64 -9.89
N VAL A 275 -11.35 37.05 -11.16
CA VAL A 275 -10.15 37.14 -11.99
C VAL A 275 -9.51 38.52 -11.82
N SER A 276 -8.20 38.57 -11.68
CA SER A 276 -7.47 39.85 -11.62
C SER A 276 -7.68 40.66 -12.91
N ARG A 277 -7.61 41.99 -12.81
CA ARG A 277 -7.79 42.88 -13.97
C ARG A 277 -6.83 42.58 -15.12
N GLU A 278 -5.60 42.20 -14.80
CA GLU A 278 -4.58 41.84 -15.79
C GLU A 278 -4.99 40.60 -16.59
N VAL A 279 -5.40 39.54 -15.89
CA VAL A 279 -5.85 38.31 -16.52
C VAL A 279 -7.14 38.55 -17.32
N MET A 280 -8.05 39.37 -16.82
CA MET A 280 -9.28 39.75 -17.53
C MET A 280 -9.00 40.42 -18.88
N LEU A 281 -8.00 41.31 -18.95
CA LEU A 281 -7.60 41.93 -20.23
C LEU A 281 -7.06 40.90 -21.23
N GLY A 282 -6.32 39.89 -20.75
CA GLY A 282 -5.88 38.76 -21.56
C GLY A 282 -7.05 37.94 -22.10
N LEU A 283 -7.99 37.57 -21.22
CA LEU A 283 -9.21 36.82 -21.58
C LEU A 283 -10.06 37.56 -22.63
N ILE A 284 -10.22 38.88 -22.51
CA ILE A 284 -10.93 39.71 -23.50
C ILE A 284 -10.24 39.66 -24.87
N LYS A 285 -8.90 39.75 -24.91
CA LYS A 285 -8.14 39.61 -26.17
C LYS A 285 -8.35 38.23 -26.82
N ARG A 286 -8.59 37.19 -26.02
CA ARG A 286 -8.94 35.83 -26.49
C ARG A 286 -10.43 35.64 -26.76
N GLY A 287 -11.24 36.70 -26.74
CA GLY A 287 -12.65 36.67 -27.09
C GLY A 287 -13.59 36.19 -25.97
N VAL A 288 -13.11 36.08 -24.73
CA VAL A 288 -13.96 35.80 -23.56
C VAL A 288 -14.67 37.10 -23.16
N SER A 289 -15.99 37.15 -23.34
CA SER A 289 -16.80 38.30 -22.93
C SER A 289 -17.29 38.14 -21.49
N HIS A 290 -17.14 39.22 -20.70
CA HIS A 290 -17.56 39.32 -19.30
C HIS A 290 -19.07 39.53 -19.12
N THR A 291 -19.77 39.71 -20.21
CA THR A 291 -21.22 39.78 -20.27
C THR A 291 -21.61 38.95 -21.47
N GLY A 292 -22.69 38.17 -21.43
CA GLY A 292 -23.31 37.56 -22.62
C GLY A 292 -23.79 38.59 -23.68
N ARG A 293 -23.23 39.80 -23.67
CA ARG A 293 -23.37 40.88 -24.63
C ARG A 293 -21.97 41.24 -25.12
N ARG A 294 -21.77 41.18 -26.44
CA ARG A 294 -20.59 41.70 -27.12
C ARG A 294 -20.34 43.14 -26.66
N TYR A 295 -19.10 43.46 -26.28
CA TYR A 295 -18.68 44.86 -26.16
C TYR A 295 -18.69 45.49 -27.56
N PRO A 296 -19.54 46.48 -27.84
CA PRO A 296 -19.47 47.22 -29.09
C PRO A 296 -18.35 48.24 -28.92
N GLY A 297 -17.15 47.99 -29.46
CA GLY A 297 -16.14 49.04 -29.41
C GLY A 297 -14.69 48.72 -29.76
N ILE A 298 -14.33 47.50 -30.13
CA ILE A 298 -12.97 47.24 -30.64
C ILE A 298 -13.09 46.52 -31.98
N ARG A 299 -12.94 47.30 -33.06
CA ARG A 299 -12.61 46.76 -34.38
C ARG A 299 -11.11 46.51 -34.41
N PHE A 300 -10.71 45.36 -34.95
CA PHE A 300 -9.33 45.00 -35.25
C PHE A 300 -8.63 46.08 -36.09
#